data_AF-A0A3D3S288-F1
#
_entry.id   AF-A0A3D3S288-F1
#
_cell.length_a   1.000
_cell.length_b   1.000
_cell.length_c   1.000
_cell.angle_alpha   90.00
_cell.angle_beta   90.00
_cell.angle_gamma   90.00
#
_symmetry.space_group_name_H-M   'P 1'
#
loop_
_entity.id
_entity.type
_entity.pdbx_description
1 polymer ?
#
loop_
_entity_poly.entity_id
_entity_poly.type
_entity_poly.pdbx_seq_one_letter_code
_entity_poly.pdbx_strand_id
1 'polypeptide(L)'
;RAEVLDVANAVIDGTDAVMLSAETSVGTYPVRVVETVARICLGAERYPVTERSAAQFASHFERTDEAIAMASMYLARHGHTSAVLALTDSGHTALLLSRLLHGVPVFALTEHARTRRRMALLRGVTAINFDRDRPYERVAQDALELLKTRGLIERGMRVLITKGDQPGSGRTNTLLLMDVP
;
A
#
# COMPACT_ATOMS: atom_id res chain seq x y z
N ARG A 1 -2.31 11.23 28.28
CA ARG A 1 -1.14 11.95 27.71
C ARG A 1 0.00 10.99 27.36
N ALA A 2 0.40 10.07 28.26
CA ALA A 2 1.43 9.07 27.97
C ALA A 2 1.04 8.08 26.85
N GLU A 3 -0.15 7.46 26.94
CA GLU A 3 -0.65 6.49 25.92
C GLU A 3 -0.71 7.06 24.51
N VAL A 4 -1.07 8.35 24.39
CA VAL A 4 -1.11 9.06 23.10
C VAL A 4 0.28 9.17 22.48
N LEU A 5 1.29 9.48 23.30
CA LEU A 5 2.67 9.60 22.85
C LEU A 5 3.27 8.23 22.50
N ASP A 6 2.92 7.19 23.25
CA ASP A 6 3.39 5.82 23.01
C ASP A 6 2.95 5.31 21.62
N VAL A 7 1.64 5.43 21.32
CA VAL A 7 1.10 5.08 19.99
C VAL A 7 1.74 5.93 18.89
N ALA A 8 1.87 7.24 19.11
CA ALA A 8 2.47 8.13 18.11
C ALA A 8 3.93 7.78 17.82
N ASN A 9 4.72 7.52 18.86
CA ASN A 9 6.13 7.12 18.72
C ASN A 9 6.27 5.78 18.00
N ALA A 10 5.43 4.80 18.32
CA ALA A 10 5.45 3.51 17.60
C ALA A 10 5.21 3.68 16.09
N VAL A 11 4.32 4.58 15.68
CA VAL A 11 4.07 4.89 14.26
C VAL A 11 5.25 5.61 13.61
N ILE A 12 5.87 6.55 14.34
CA ILE A 12 7.07 7.30 13.89
C ILE A 12 8.27 6.35 13.74
N ASP A 13 8.43 5.41 14.66
CA ASP A 13 9.47 4.36 14.64
C ASP A 13 9.27 3.35 13.51
N GLY A 14 8.11 3.39 12.85
CA GLY A 14 7.84 2.65 11.62
C GLY A 14 7.09 1.34 11.82
N THR A 15 6.31 1.18 12.89
CA THR A 15 5.41 0.02 13.00
C THR A 15 4.38 0.02 11.86
N ASP A 16 4.03 -1.16 11.36
CA ASP A 16 2.99 -1.31 10.35
C ASP A 16 1.58 -1.27 10.95
N ALA A 17 1.44 -1.73 12.20
CA ALA A 17 0.16 -1.80 12.90
C ALA A 17 0.35 -1.58 14.40
N VAL A 18 -0.74 -1.15 15.04
CA VAL A 18 -0.88 -1.06 16.50
C VAL A 18 -2.02 -1.97 16.94
N MET A 19 -1.87 -2.58 18.11
CA MET A 19 -2.83 -3.57 18.62
C MET A 19 -3.55 -3.01 19.85
N LEU A 20 -4.85 -3.24 19.91
CA LEU A 20 -5.68 -3.02 21.09
C LEU A 20 -6.10 -4.37 21.65
N SER A 21 -6.02 -4.52 22.96
CA SER A 21 -6.26 -5.77 23.68
C SER A 21 -7.50 -5.65 24.57
N ALA A 22 -7.31 -5.32 25.85
CA ALA A 22 -8.40 -5.19 26.83
C ALA A 22 -9.33 -4.02 26.46
N GLU A 23 -8.81 -3.00 25.80
CA GLU A 23 -9.52 -1.78 25.43
C GLU A 23 -10.70 -2.04 24.49
N THR A 24 -10.57 -3.04 23.60
CA THR A 24 -11.60 -3.43 22.64
C THR A 24 -12.33 -4.71 23.03
N SER A 25 -11.69 -5.62 23.78
CA SER A 25 -12.30 -6.90 24.16
C SER A 25 -13.25 -6.80 25.35
N VAL A 26 -12.90 -6.04 26.40
CA VAL A 26 -13.68 -5.92 27.64
C VAL A 26 -13.91 -4.47 28.07
N GLY A 27 -13.36 -3.51 27.33
CA GLY A 27 -13.45 -2.07 27.62
C GLY A 27 -14.86 -1.50 27.46
N THR A 28 -15.17 -0.44 28.19
CA THR A 28 -16.48 0.25 28.15
C THR A 28 -16.70 1.08 26.88
N TYR A 29 -15.62 1.45 26.16
CA TYR A 29 -15.69 2.34 24.99
C TYR A 29 -14.89 1.82 23.77
N PRO A 30 -15.18 0.59 23.27
CA PRO A 30 -14.37 -0.08 22.24
C PRO A 30 -14.32 0.70 20.92
N VAL A 31 -15.43 1.33 20.50
CA VAL A 31 -15.46 2.14 19.27
C VAL A 31 -14.62 3.41 19.43
N ARG A 32 -14.78 4.12 20.57
CA ARG A 32 -14.08 5.38 20.82
C ARG A 32 -12.56 5.19 20.89
N VAL A 33 -12.08 4.09 21.45
CA VAL A 33 -10.63 3.82 21.51
C VAL A 33 -10.06 3.60 20.10
N VAL A 34 -10.75 2.84 19.24
CA VAL A 34 -10.33 2.63 17.85
C VAL A 34 -10.28 3.95 17.08
N GLU A 35 -11.33 4.77 17.17
CA GLU A 35 -11.36 6.10 16.54
C GLU A 35 -10.24 7.02 17.05
N THR A 36 -9.94 6.94 18.35
CA THR A 36 -8.89 7.76 18.97
C THR A 36 -7.52 7.35 18.48
N VAL A 37 -7.22 6.05 18.48
CA VAL A 37 -5.96 5.50 17.99
C VAL A 37 -5.80 5.79 16.50
N ALA A 38 -6.85 5.64 15.69
CA ALA A 38 -6.83 6.00 14.28
C ALA A 38 -6.46 7.48 14.06
N ARG A 39 -7.04 8.41 14.85
CA ARG A 39 -6.66 9.83 14.79
C ARG A 39 -5.20 10.08 15.19
N ILE A 40 -4.69 9.34 16.17
CA ILE A 40 -3.29 9.44 16.59
C ILE A 40 -2.36 8.97 15.46
N CYS A 41 -2.65 7.82 14.84
CA CYS A 41 -1.89 7.31 13.70
C CYS A 41 -1.87 8.33 12.55
N LEU A 42 -3.03 8.86 12.15
CA LEU A 42 -3.12 9.89 11.10
C LEU A 42 -2.37 11.19 11.44
N GLY A 43 -2.26 11.52 12.73
CA GLY A 43 -1.44 12.65 13.19
C GLY A 43 0.05 12.35 13.08
N ALA A 44 0.47 11.17 13.55
CA ALA A 44 1.85 10.71 13.53
C ALA A 44 2.40 10.48 12.12
N GLU A 45 1.56 10.01 11.19
CA GLU A 45 1.93 9.81 9.78
C GLU A 45 2.29 11.09 9.02
N ARG A 46 1.89 12.26 9.54
CA ARG A 46 2.31 13.56 8.98
C ARG A 46 3.75 13.90 9.31
N TYR A 47 4.33 13.25 10.33
CA TYR A 47 5.72 13.44 10.67
C TYR A 47 6.58 12.73 9.62
N PRO A 48 7.58 13.41 9.03
CA PRO A 48 8.46 12.77 8.07
C PRO A 48 9.19 11.62 8.75
N VAL A 49 8.95 10.41 8.26
CA VAL A 49 9.71 9.23 8.67
C VAL A 49 11.12 9.40 8.11
N THR A 50 12.14 9.21 8.95
CA THR A 50 13.52 9.11 8.48
C THR A 50 13.54 7.97 7.46
N GLU A 51 13.66 8.32 6.18
CA GLU A 51 13.64 7.32 5.12
C GLU A 51 14.72 6.30 5.45
N ARG A 52 14.32 5.02 5.60
CA ARG A 52 15.31 3.94 5.53
C ARG A 52 15.99 4.13 4.19
N SER A 53 17.26 4.50 4.23
CA SER A 53 17.94 5.00 3.04
C SER A 53 17.79 3.96 1.94
N ALA A 54 17.51 4.40 0.71
CA ALA A 54 17.58 3.55 -0.47
C ALA A 54 18.93 2.81 -0.56
N ALA A 55 19.96 3.28 0.16
CA ALA A 55 21.24 2.59 0.35
C ALA A 55 21.12 1.22 1.07
N GLN A 56 20.08 0.94 1.87
CA GLN A 56 19.82 -0.40 2.40
C GLN A 56 19.42 -1.42 1.33
N PHE A 57 18.97 -0.96 0.16
CA PHE A 57 18.67 -1.79 -1.01
C PHE A 57 19.81 -1.79 -2.04
N ALA A 58 20.92 -1.09 -1.76
CA ALA A 58 22.01 -0.93 -2.71
C ALA A 58 23.11 -1.99 -2.51
N SER A 59 23.07 -3.04 -3.33
CA SER A 59 24.29 -3.59 -3.94
C SER A 59 24.01 -4.46 -5.17
N HIS A 60 22.88 -5.17 -5.26
CA HIS A 60 22.32 -5.80 -6.47
C HIS A 60 20.90 -6.29 -6.17
N PHE A 61 19.96 -6.19 -7.13
CA PHE A 61 18.65 -6.84 -6.99
C PHE A 61 18.76 -8.30 -7.42
N GLU A 62 18.43 -9.24 -6.52
CA GLU A 62 18.41 -10.67 -6.84
C GLU A 62 17.15 -11.05 -7.61
N ARG A 63 16.07 -10.26 -7.44
CA ARG A 63 14.77 -10.52 -8.05
C ARG A 63 14.25 -9.32 -8.83
N THR A 64 13.55 -9.60 -9.93
CA THR A 64 12.93 -8.57 -10.78
C THR A 64 11.91 -7.72 -10.02
N ASP A 65 11.13 -8.31 -9.11
CA ASP A 65 10.09 -7.60 -8.35
C ASP A 65 10.67 -6.56 -7.38
N GLU A 66 11.87 -6.77 -6.84
CA GLU A 66 12.61 -5.79 -6.03
C GLU A 66 13.05 -4.59 -6.87
N ALA A 67 13.61 -4.85 -8.06
CA ALA A 67 14.01 -3.78 -8.99
C ALA A 67 12.80 -2.94 -9.43
N ILE A 68 11.66 -3.59 -9.71
CA ILE A 68 10.42 -2.91 -10.05
C ILE A 68 9.85 -2.11 -8.87
N ALA A 69 9.92 -2.63 -7.64
CA ALA A 69 9.47 -1.89 -6.47
C ALA A 69 10.34 -0.64 -6.23
N MET A 70 11.66 -0.73 -6.45
CA MET A 70 12.56 0.42 -6.36
C MET A 70 12.32 1.45 -7.46
N ALA A 71 12.12 1.00 -8.70
CA ALA A 71 11.71 1.90 -9.79
C ALA A 71 10.35 2.56 -9.49
N SER A 72 9.42 1.81 -8.88
CA SER A 72 8.13 2.35 -8.44
C SER A 72 8.28 3.44 -7.40
N MET A 73 9.17 3.24 -6.42
CA MET A 73 9.49 4.24 -5.41
C MET A 73 10.02 5.53 -6.05
N TYR A 74 10.97 5.41 -6.97
CA TYR A 74 11.55 6.56 -7.66
C TYR A 74 10.47 7.33 -8.46
N LEU A 75 9.66 6.62 -9.25
CA LEU A 75 8.58 7.22 -10.04
C LEU A 75 7.48 7.81 -9.17
N ALA A 76 7.13 7.17 -8.06
CA ALA A 76 6.10 7.69 -7.16
C ALA A 76 6.53 9.04 -6.54
N ARG A 77 7.79 9.13 -6.12
CA ARG A 77 8.36 10.33 -5.48
C ARG A 77 8.61 11.47 -6.46
N HIS A 78 9.14 11.17 -7.64
CA HIS A 78 9.58 12.19 -8.60
C HIS A 78 8.59 12.43 -9.75
N GLY A 79 7.65 11.51 -9.98
CA GLY A 79 6.70 11.55 -11.10
C GLY A 79 5.35 12.17 -10.78
N HIS A 80 5.20 12.84 -9.63
CA HIS A 80 3.94 13.42 -9.15
C HIS A 80 2.77 12.42 -9.15
N THR A 81 3.05 11.20 -8.69
CA THR A 81 2.07 10.12 -8.66
C THR A 81 1.15 10.27 -7.44
N SER A 82 -0.17 10.28 -7.65
CA SER A 82 -1.18 10.39 -6.60
C SER A 82 -1.43 9.07 -5.87
N ALA A 83 -1.26 7.92 -6.54
CA ALA A 83 -1.46 6.59 -5.96
C ALA A 83 -0.71 5.50 -6.74
N VAL A 84 -0.40 4.40 -6.08
CA VAL A 84 0.16 3.20 -6.71
C VAL A 84 -0.83 2.05 -6.67
N LEU A 85 -1.06 1.40 -7.81
CA LEU A 85 -1.88 0.21 -7.95
C LEU A 85 -0.96 -0.99 -8.12
N ALA A 86 -1.07 -1.97 -7.22
CA ALA A 86 -0.29 -3.20 -7.28
C ALA A 86 -1.21 -4.39 -7.55
N LEU A 87 -1.16 -4.94 -8.77
CA LEU A 87 -1.82 -6.19 -9.09
C LEU A 87 -0.94 -7.35 -8.64
N THR A 88 -1.38 -8.11 -7.64
CA THR A 88 -0.55 -9.10 -6.97
C THR A 88 -1.36 -10.33 -6.56
N ASP A 89 -0.75 -11.51 -6.61
CA ASP A 89 -1.44 -12.77 -6.24
C ASP A 89 -1.07 -13.17 -4.80
N SER A 90 0.22 -13.18 -4.49
CA SER A 90 0.76 -13.54 -3.16
C SER A 90 0.84 -12.36 -2.19
N GLY A 91 0.73 -11.12 -2.67
CA GLY A 91 0.87 -9.89 -1.89
C GLY A 91 2.32 -9.42 -1.73
N HIS A 92 3.29 -10.13 -2.28
CA HIS A 92 4.71 -9.80 -2.13
C HIS A 92 5.06 -8.41 -2.70
N THR A 93 4.50 -8.06 -3.86
CA THR A 93 4.66 -6.74 -4.47
C THR A 93 4.16 -5.62 -3.55
N ALA A 94 2.98 -5.80 -2.95
CA ALA A 94 2.41 -4.83 -2.01
C ALA A 94 3.26 -4.70 -0.74
N LEU A 95 3.84 -5.81 -0.24
CA LEU A 95 4.79 -5.79 0.87
C LEU A 95 6.04 -4.96 0.54
N LEU A 96 6.67 -5.19 -0.62
CA LEU A 96 7.84 -4.41 -1.04
C LEU A 96 7.50 -2.92 -1.15
N LEU A 97 6.37 -2.59 -1.79
CA LEU A 97 5.91 -1.21 -1.94
C LEU A 97 5.61 -0.54 -0.59
N SER A 98 4.98 -1.24 0.36
CA SER A 98 4.69 -0.69 1.70
C SER A 98 5.93 -0.23 2.45
N ARG A 99 7.08 -0.91 2.21
CA ARG A 99 8.36 -0.60 2.84
C ARG A 99 9.09 0.59 2.19
N LEU A 100 8.71 0.96 0.97
CA LEU A 100 9.40 1.96 0.15
C LEU A 100 8.59 3.25 -0.03
N LEU A 101 7.27 3.11 -0.12
CA LEU A 101 6.33 4.18 -0.43
C LEU A 101 5.69 4.75 0.84
N HIS A 102 6.46 5.57 1.56
CA HIS A 102 5.90 6.38 2.63
C HIS A 102 5.17 7.59 2.06
N GLY A 103 3.89 7.77 2.43
CA GLY A 103 3.09 8.93 2.04
C GLY A 103 2.37 8.84 0.69
N VAL A 104 2.59 7.78 -0.10
CA VAL A 104 1.83 7.51 -1.33
C VAL A 104 0.92 6.29 -1.10
N PRO A 105 -0.41 6.42 -1.26
CA PRO A 105 -1.32 5.31 -1.01
C PRO A 105 -1.09 4.17 -2.02
N VAL A 106 -1.05 2.94 -1.52
CA VAL A 106 -0.91 1.72 -2.32
C VAL A 106 -2.23 0.95 -2.32
N PHE A 107 -2.86 0.81 -3.48
CA PHE A 107 -4.02 -0.03 -3.68
C PHE A 107 -3.56 -1.40 -4.19
N ALA A 108 -3.68 -2.44 -3.36
CA ALA A 108 -3.25 -3.79 -3.71
C ALA A 108 -4.45 -4.63 -4.17
N LEU A 109 -4.48 -4.99 -5.45
CA LEU A 109 -5.59 -5.66 -6.11
C LEU A 109 -5.31 -7.16 -6.25
N THR A 110 -6.21 -7.98 -5.72
CA THR A 110 -6.12 -9.44 -5.80
C THR A 110 -7.48 -10.11 -5.62
N GLU A 111 -7.70 -11.23 -6.31
CA GLU A 111 -8.88 -12.08 -6.15
C GLU A 111 -8.80 -12.93 -4.87
N HIS A 112 -7.58 -13.18 -4.36
CA HIS A 112 -7.37 -14.08 -3.23
C HIS A 112 -7.68 -13.42 -1.88
N ALA A 113 -8.77 -13.83 -1.25
CA ALA A 113 -9.20 -13.32 0.05
C ALA A 113 -8.14 -13.49 1.16
N ARG A 114 -7.38 -14.60 1.14
CA ARG A 114 -6.28 -14.84 2.08
C ARG A 114 -5.17 -13.80 1.93
N THR A 115 -4.80 -13.46 0.70
CA THR A 115 -3.79 -12.44 0.42
C THR A 115 -4.28 -11.07 0.88
N ARG A 116 -5.54 -10.70 0.60
CA ARG A 116 -6.10 -9.43 1.08
C ARG A 116 -6.03 -9.27 2.60
N ARG A 117 -6.42 -10.31 3.35
CA ARG A 117 -6.36 -10.28 4.81
C ARG A 117 -4.94 -10.08 5.34
N ARG A 118 -3.93 -10.66 4.69
CA ARG A 118 -2.52 -10.45 5.05
C ARG A 118 -2.06 -9.03 4.75
N MET A 119 -2.43 -8.52 3.57
CA MET A 119 -2.05 -7.17 3.15
C MET A 119 -2.71 -6.05 3.96
N ALA A 120 -3.85 -6.33 4.62
CA ALA A 120 -4.51 -5.38 5.51
C ALA A 120 -3.68 -4.97 6.74
N LEU A 121 -2.58 -5.69 7.02
CA LEU A 121 -1.63 -5.35 8.07
C LEU A 121 -0.45 -4.50 7.58
N LEU A 122 -0.35 -4.23 6.27
CA LEU A 122 0.77 -3.50 5.69
C LEU A 122 0.50 -1.99 5.72
N ARG A 123 1.46 -1.20 6.20
CA ARG A 123 1.31 0.25 6.26
C ARG A 123 1.10 0.85 4.87
N GLY A 124 0.15 1.77 4.76
CA GLY A 124 -0.14 2.49 3.51
C GLY A 124 -0.77 1.63 2.40
N VAL A 125 -1.10 0.35 2.68
CA VAL A 125 -1.72 -0.55 1.71
C VAL A 125 -3.21 -0.71 1.99
N THR A 126 -4.03 -0.46 0.97
CA THR A 126 -5.45 -0.81 0.97
C THR A 126 -5.67 -2.01 0.05
N ALA A 127 -6.02 -3.15 0.62
CA ALA A 127 -6.26 -4.39 -0.13
C ALA A 127 -7.68 -4.43 -0.72
N ILE A 128 -7.78 -4.67 -2.03
CA ILE A 128 -9.02 -4.57 -2.79
C ILE A 128 -9.31 -5.88 -3.51
N ASN A 129 -10.54 -6.37 -3.36
CA ASN A 129 -11.02 -7.51 -4.15
C ASN A 129 -11.10 -7.09 -5.61
N PHE A 130 -10.39 -7.81 -6.47
CA PHE A 130 -10.33 -7.55 -7.89
C PHE A 130 -10.32 -8.88 -8.62
N ASP A 131 -11.39 -9.11 -9.38
CA ASP A 131 -11.56 -10.31 -10.18
C ASP A 131 -10.81 -10.16 -11.51
N ARG A 132 -10.16 -11.24 -11.95
CA ARG A 132 -9.34 -11.28 -13.17
C ARG A 132 -10.01 -12.06 -14.29
N ASP A 133 -11.32 -12.22 -14.26
CA ASP A 133 -12.14 -12.88 -15.29
C ASP A 133 -12.05 -12.26 -16.70
N ARG A 134 -11.32 -11.15 -16.88
CA ARG A 134 -11.16 -10.43 -18.15
C ARG A 134 -9.78 -10.67 -18.77
N PRO A 135 -9.62 -10.44 -20.09
CA PRO A 135 -8.33 -10.55 -20.76
C PRO A 135 -7.25 -9.74 -20.04
N TYR A 136 -6.09 -10.36 -19.84
CA TYR A 136 -5.02 -9.81 -19.00
C TYR A 136 -4.48 -8.47 -19.54
N GLU A 137 -4.63 -8.22 -20.84
CA GLU A 137 -4.26 -6.97 -21.51
C GLU A 137 -5.08 -5.77 -20.99
N ARG A 138 -6.32 -6.01 -20.53
CA ARG A 138 -7.24 -4.99 -20.02
C ARG A 138 -7.17 -4.79 -18.51
N VAL A 139 -6.39 -5.62 -17.82
CA VAL A 139 -6.40 -5.70 -16.35
C VAL A 139 -6.05 -4.36 -15.68
N ALA A 140 -5.20 -3.55 -16.32
CA ALA A 140 -4.81 -2.25 -15.81
C ALA A 140 -5.96 -1.23 -15.91
N GLN A 141 -6.66 -1.20 -17.05
CA GLN A 141 -7.82 -0.33 -17.26
C GLN A 141 -8.97 -0.72 -16.33
N ASP A 142 -9.24 -2.01 -16.18
CA ASP A 142 -10.31 -2.49 -15.31
C ASP A 142 -10.01 -2.18 -13.83
N ALA A 143 -8.74 -2.24 -13.41
CA ALA A 143 -8.30 -1.82 -12.07
C ALA A 143 -8.54 -0.31 -11.85
N LEU A 144 -8.21 0.54 -12.83
CA LEU A 144 -8.48 1.98 -12.79
C LEU A 144 -9.97 2.27 -12.65
N GLU A 145 -10.80 1.64 -13.49
CA GLU A 145 -12.26 1.80 -13.46
C GLU A 145 -12.85 1.40 -12.11
N LEU A 146 -12.38 0.29 -11.53
CA LEU A 146 -12.81 -0.14 -10.21
C LEU A 146 -12.47 0.90 -9.13
N LEU A 147 -11.23 1.38 -9.07
CA LEU A 147 -10.83 2.36 -8.06
C LEU A 147 -11.55 3.68 -8.22
N LYS A 148 -11.76 4.13 -9.46
CA LYS A 148 -12.54 5.33 -9.78
C LYS A 148 -13.99 5.17 -9.32
N THR A 149 -14.62 4.04 -9.60
CA THR A 149 -16.00 3.74 -9.16
C THR A 149 -16.13 3.72 -7.64
N ARG A 150 -15.07 3.33 -6.93
CA ARG A 150 -15.01 3.36 -5.45
C ARG A 150 -14.65 4.74 -4.87
N GLY A 151 -14.38 5.74 -5.70
CA GLY A 151 -13.96 7.07 -5.25
C GLY A 151 -12.57 7.10 -4.61
N LEU A 152 -11.72 6.13 -4.92
CA LEU A 152 -10.35 6.02 -4.37
C LEU A 152 -9.31 6.76 -5.23
N ILE A 153 -9.64 6.99 -6.50
CA ILE A 153 -8.88 7.81 -7.44
C ILE A 153 -9.87 8.63 -8.27
N GLU A 154 -9.41 9.76 -8.79
CA GLU A 154 -10.24 10.70 -9.54
C GLU A 154 -9.66 10.99 -10.92
N ARG A 155 -10.51 11.47 -11.83
CA ARG A 155 -10.10 11.89 -13.18
C ARG A 155 -8.99 12.94 -13.11
N GLY A 156 -7.97 12.79 -13.95
CA GLY A 156 -6.83 13.71 -14.00
C GLY A 156 -5.75 13.43 -12.95
N MET A 157 -5.97 12.50 -12.02
CA MET A 157 -4.88 11.99 -11.17
C MET A 157 -3.89 11.19 -12.01
N ARG A 158 -2.61 11.25 -11.65
CA ARG A 158 -1.56 10.41 -12.22
C ARG A 158 -1.32 9.24 -11.30
N VAL A 159 -1.38 8.02 -11.81
CA VAL A 159 -1.19 6.80 -11.01
C VAL A 159 -0.14 5.90 -11.62
N LEU A 160 0.58 5.18 -10.76
CA LEU A 160 1.54 4.17 -11.15
C LEU A 160 0.89 2.80 -10.96
N ILE A 161 0.94 1.94 -11.98
CA ILE A 161 0.44 0.58 -11.91
C ILE A 161 1.61 -0.38 -12.06
N THR A 162 1.71 -1.34 -11.15
CA THR A 162 2.66 -2.45 -11.25
C THR A 162 1.95 -3.79 -11.31
N LYS A 163 2.41 -4.65 -12.22
CA LYS A 163 1.86 -5.99 -12.49
C LYS A 163 2.91 -6.91 -13.11
N GLY A 164 2.55 -8.17 -13.31
CA GLY A 164 3.26 -9.02 -14.26
C GLY A 164 2.86 -8.72 -15.71
N ASP A 165 3.70 -9.08 -16.66
CA ASP A 165 3.38 -9.09 -18.09
C ASP A 165 2.47 -10.28 -18.47
N GLN A 166 2.51 -11.34 -17.68
CA GLN A 166 1.65 -12.51 -17.77
C GLN A 166 0.93 -12.79 -16.43
N PRO A 167 -0.19 -13.54 -16.45
CA PRO A 167 -0.81 -14.05 -15.22
C PRO A 167 0.13 -14.93 -14.41
N GLY A 168 -0.06 -14.94 -13.08
CA GLY A 168 0.66 -15.80 -12.15
C GLY A 168 1.50 -15.05 -11.11
N SER A 169 1.75 -15.74 -9.99
CA SER A 169 2.45 -15.19 -8.83
C SER A 169 3.96 -15.04 -9.06
N GLY A 170 4.56 -14.01 -8.45
CA GLY A 170 6.02 -13.83 -8.39
C GLY A 170 6.66 -13.25 -9.66
N ARG A 171 5.85 -12.70 -10.57
CA ARG A 171 6.29 -12.24 -11.90
C ARG A 171 6.18 -10.74 -12.10
N THR A 172 6.24 -9.94 -11.03
CA THR A 172 6.12 -8.47 -11.17
C THR A 172 7.31 -7.93 -11.95
N ASN A 173 7.05 -7.46 -13.17
CA ASN A 173 8.07 -7.01 -14.12
C ASN A 173 7.61 -5.80 -14.97
N THR A 174 6.39 -5.30 -14.75
CA THR A 174 5.80 -4.22 -15.55
C THR A 174 5.50 -3.00 -14.68
N LEU A 175 5.78 -1.82 -15.23
CA LEU A 175 5.35 -0.52 -14.69
C LEU A 175 4.62 0.28 -15.77
N LEU A 176 3.47 0.84 -15.41
CA LEU A 176 2.68 1.72 -16.26
C LEU A 176 2.42 3.02 -15.48
N LEU A 177 2.86 4.15 -16.02
CA LEU A 177 2.48 5.47 -15.52
C LEU A 177 1.33 5.98 -16.37
N MET A 178 0.17 6.18 -15.76
CA MET A 178 -1.08 6.49 -16.47
C MET A 178 -1.79 7.66 -15.81
N ASP A 179 -2.45 8.48 -16.63
CA ASP A 179 -3.40 9.47 -16.14
C ASP A 179 -4.81 8.84 -16.09
N VAL A 180 -5.55 9.10 -15.03
CA VAL A 180 -6.90 8.54 -14.82
C VAL A 180 -7.88 9.24 -15.79
N PRO A 181 -8.58 8.49 -16.66
CA PRO A 181 -9.43 9.06 -17.71
C PRO A 181 -10.71 9.72 -17.22
#